data_AF-A0AAJ4W2V8-F1
#
_entry.id   AF-A0AAJ4W2V8-F1
#
_cell.length_a   1.000
_cell.length_b   1.000
_cell.length_c   1.000
_cell.angle_alpha   90.00
_cell.angle_beta   90.00
_cell.angle_gamma   90.00
#
_symmetry.space_group_name_H-M   'P 1'
#
loop_
_entity.id
_entity.type
_entity.pdbx_description
1 polymer ?
#
loop_
_entity_poly.entity_id
_entity_poly.type
_entity_poly.pdbx_seq_one_letter_code
_entity_poly.pdbx_strand_id
1 'polypeptide(L)'
;MSVLKHWTFITMLVVGGAIYTAQRLEVELPSFINNYVNDILSIPLTMAVILVILRLWKGSTYQLSPLMITSVVLYYTFYFEYYLPQHTSRYTADLYDIGCYILGGILFYLLQLYVWSANNSLQKKVSHK
;
A
#
# COMPACT_ATOMS: atom_id res chain seq x y z
N MET A 1 5.67 11.61 -12.28
CA MET A 1 4.98 10.31 -12.08
C MET A 1 5.97 9.16 -11.79
N SER A 2 6.94 9.33 -10.87
CA SER A 2 7.98 8.29 -10.68
C SER A 2 7.57 7.16 -9.74
N VAL A 3 6.70 7.41 -8.75
CA VAL A 3 6.27 6.37 -7.78
C VAL A 3 5.45 5.25 -8.43
N LEU A 4 4.52 5.59 -9.33
CA LEU A 4 3.77 4.59 -10.13
C LEU A 4 4.65 3.84 -11.14
N LYS A 5 5.66 4.50 -11.71
CA LYS A 5 6.59 3.89 -12.66
C LYS A 5 7.65 3.04 -11.97
N HIS A 6 7.72 3.10 -10.63
CA HIS A 6 8.66 2.29 -9.89
C HIS A 6 8.18 0.84 -9.95
N TRP A 7 9.05 -0.06 -10.41
CA TRP A 7 8.76 -1.48 -10.60
C TRP A 7 8.11 -2.13 -9.38
N THR A 8 8.38 -1.61 -8.19
CA THR A 8 7.79 -2.01 -6.91
C THR A 8 6.26 -1.99 -6.90
N PHE A 9 5.62 -1.00 -7.53
CA PHE A 9 4.15 -0.94 -7.56
C PHE A 9 3.56 -2.00 -8.49
N ILE A 10 4.18 -2.21 -9.65
CA ILE A 10 3.79 -3.26 -10.60
C ILE A 10 3.98 -4.63 -9.95
N THR A 11 5.07 -4.87 -9.23
CA THR A 11 5.28 -6.13 -8.52
C THR A 11 4.23 -6.36 -7.44
N MET A 12 3.82 -5.33 -6.68
CA MET A 12 2.76 -5.47 -5.67
C MET A 12 1.42 -5.84 -6.31
N LEU A 13 1.07 -5.21 -7.44
CA LEU A 13 -0.15 -5.54 -8.20
C LEU A 13 -0.10 -6.96 -8.77
N VAL A 14 1.04 -7.38 -9.34
CA VAL A 14 1.20 -8.72 -9.91
C VAL A 14 1.11 -9.77 -8.81
N VAL A 15 1.75 -9.56 -7.65
CA VAL A 15 1.69 -10.49 -6.52
C VAL A 15 0.26 -10.60 -5.99
N GLY A 16 -0.42 -9.48 -5.70
CA GLY A 16 -1.80 -9.53 -5.22
C GLY A 16 -2.76 -10.16 -6.25
N GLY A 17 -2.57 -9.84 -7.53
CA GLY A 17 -3.34 -10.44 -8.62
C GLY A 17 -3.11 -11.95 -8.75
N ALA A 18 -1.86 -12.41 -8.62
CA ALA A 18 -1.52 -13.83 -8.66
C ALA A 18 -2.09 -14.61 -7.48
N ILE A 19 -2.08 -14.03 -6.27
CA ILE A 19 -2.72 -14.64 -5.10
C ILE A 19 -4.23 -14.73 -5.33
N TYR A 20 -4.85 -13.66 -5.81
CA TYR A 20 -6.29 -13.65 -6.09
C TYR A 20 -6.69 -14.68 -7.16
N THR A 21 -5.92 -14.81 -8.24
CA THR A 21 -6.19 -15.81 -9.27
C THR A 21 -5.99 -17.23 -8.73
N ALA A 22 -4.93 -17.48 -7.96
CA ALA A 22 -4.71 -18.78 -7.32
C ALA A 22 -5.85 -19.17 -6.36
N GLN A 23 -6.34 -18.22 -5.55
CA GLN A 23 -7.51 -18.40 -4.69
C GLN A 23 -8.77 -18.76 -5.49
N ARG A 24 -8.96 -18.15 -6.67
CA ARG A 24 -10.10 -18.43 -7.56
C ARG A 24 -9.99 -19.77 -8.29
N LEU A 25 -8.78 -20.27 -8.48
CA LEU A 25 -8.51 -21.57 -9.07
C LEU A 25 -8.43 -22.70 -8.02
N GLU A 26 -8.77 -22.40 -6.76
CA GLU A 26 -8.73 -23.34 -5.64
C GLU A 26 -7.35 -23.99 -5.44
N VAL A 27 -6.28 -23.27 -5.83
CA VAL A 27 -4.91 -23.71 -5.60
C VAL A 27 -4.59 -23.56 -4.11
N GLU A 28 -4.13 -24.63 -3.48
CA GLU A 28 -3.70 -24.60 -2.09
C GLU A 28 -2.46 -23.69 -1.93
N LEU A 29 -2.68 -22.50 -1.37
CA LEU A 29 -1.62 -21.59 -0.99
C LEU A 29 -1.25 -21.81 0.49
N PRO A 30 0.02 -21.58 0.87
CA PRO A 30 0.40 -21.52 2.28
C PRO A 30 -0.51 -20.55 3.04
N SER A 31 -0.98 -20.95 4.22
CA SER A 31 -1.95 -20.20 5.02
C SER A 31 -1.56 -18.73 5.21
N PHE A 32 -0.28 -18.46 5.45
CA PHE A 32 0.22 -17.09 5.58
C PHE A 32 0.04 -16.24 4.32
N ILE A 33 0.33 -16.80 3.14
CA ILE A 33 0.18 -16.11 1.87
C ILE A 33 -1.30 -15.88 1.54
N ASN A 34 -2.11 -16.91 1.82
CA ASN A 34 -3.53 -16.89 1.53
C ASN A 34 -4.28 -15.83 2.35
N ASN A 35 -3.85 -15.61 3.60
CA ASN A 35 -4.61 -14.82 4.56
C ASN A 35 -4.04 -13.43 4.86
N TYR A 36 -2.73 -13.19 4.70
CA TYR A 36 -2.11 -11.94 5.20
C TYR A 36 -1.38 -11.11 4.14
N VAL A 37 -0.89 -11.73 3.06
CA VAL A 37 -0.08 -10.99 2.07
C VAL A 37 -0.92 -9.94 1.35
N ASN A 38 -2.18 -10.25 1.04
CA ASN A 38 -3.07 -9.28 0.41
C ASN A 38 -3.38 -8.10 1.34
N ASP A 39 -3.53 -8.34 2.64
CA ASP A 39 -3.80 -7.29 3.64
C ASP A 39 -2.61 -6.34 3.80
N ILE A 40 -1.39 -6.88 3.83
CA ILE A 40 -0.15 -6.06 3.81
C ILE A 40 -0.07 -5.23 2.53
N LEU A 41 -0.40 -5.79 1.37
CA LEU A 41 -0.31 -5.12 0.07
C LEU A 41 -1.43 -4.09 -0.17
N SER A 42 -2.59 -4.26 0.45
CA SER A 42 -3.76 -3.41 0.23
C SER A 42 -3.47 -1.95 0.59
N ILE A 43 -2.82 -1.70 1.72
CA ILE A 43 -2.47 -0.36 2.23
C ILE A 43 -1.50 0.41 1.30
N PRO A 44 -0.31 -0.10 0.94
CA PRO A 44 0.60 0.60 0.06
C PRO A 44 0.02 0.80 -1.34
N LEU A 45 -0.82 -0.12 -1.83
CA LEU A 45 -1.52 0.05 -3.10
C LEU A 45 -2.53 1.20 -3.05
N THR A 46 -3.40 1.23 -2.03
CA THR A 46 -4.37 2.32 -1.82
C THR A 46 -3.67 3.66 -1.66
N MET A 47 -2.62 3.74 -0.85
CA MET A 47 -1.89 4.99 -0.65
C MET A 47 -1.16 5.46 -1.92
N ALA A 48 -0.65 4.55 -2.74
CA ALA A 48 -0.07 4.92 -4.02
C ALA A 48 -1.13 5.55 -4.94
N VAL A 49 -2.35 5.02 -4.99
CA VAL A 49 -3.47 5.62 -5.74
C VAL A 49 -3.81 7.01 -5.19
N ILE A 50 -3.96 7.16 -3.86
CA ILE A 50 -4.22 8.46 -3.22
C ILE A 50 -3.12 9.47 -3.56
N LEU A 51 -1.85 9.08 -3.45
CA LEU A 51 -0.71 9.94 -3.77
C LEU A 51 -0.71 10.40 -5.23
N VAL A 52 -1.11 9.53 -6.15
CA VAL A 52 -1.21 9.87 -7.58
C VAL A 52 -2.28 10.91 -7.82
N ILE A 53 -3.47 10.68 -7.28
CA ILE A 53 -4.59 11.63 -7.39
C ILE A 53 -4.17 12.99 -6.82
N LEU A 54 -3.57 13.02 -5.63
CA LEU A 54 -3.11 14.26 -5.02
C LEU A 54 -1.99 14.94 -5.80
N ARG A 55 -1.10 14.20 -6.47
CA ARG A 55 -0.09 14.80 -7.34
C ARG A 55 -0.64 15.39 -8.63
N LEU A 56 -1.72 14.81 -9.15
CA LEU A 56 -2.44 15.39 -10.30
C LEU A 56 -3.07 16.73 -9.92
N TRP A 57 -3.51 16.89 -8.68
CA TRP A 57 -4.22 18.09 -8.22
C TRP A 57 -3.30 19.15 -7.59
N LYS A 58 -2.36 18.73 -6.74
CA LYS A 58 -1.48 19.61 -5.94
C LYS A 58 -0.06 19.75 -6.51
N GLY A 59 0.26 19.01 -7.56
CA GLY A 59 1.57 19.05 -8.23
C GLY A 59 2.44 17.82 -7.98
N SER A 60 3.36 17.57 -8.91
CA SER A 60 4.11 16.31 -9.02
C SER A 60 5.09 16.02 -7.88
N THR A 61 5.44 17.04 -7.09
CA THR A 61 6.36 16.95 -5.94
C THR A 61 5.66 16.64 -4.63
N TYR A 62 4.31 16.61 -4.62
CA TYR A 62 3.54 16.35 -3.42
C TYR A 62 3.87 14.99 -2.80
N GLN A 63 3.79 14.92 -1.48
CA GLN A 63 4.02 13.73 -0.66
C GLN A 63 2.91 13.62 0.39
N LEU A 64 2.54 12.38 0.70
CA LEU A 64 1.65 12.12 1.82
C LEU A 64 2.40 12.38 3.12
N SER A 65 1.78 13.15 4.01
CA SER A 65 2.33 13.36 5.35
C SER A 65 2.20 12.07 6.17
N PRO A 66 3.07 11.86 7.18
CA PRO A 66 2.94 10.74 8.11
C PRO A 66 1.54 10.67 8.75
N LEU A 67 0.95 11.83 9.05
CA LEU A 67 -0.41 11.90 9.60
C LEU A 67 -1.46 11.32 8.63
N MET A 68 -1.39 11.67 7.34
CA MET A 68 -2.30 11.11 6.33
C MET A 68 -2.14 9.60 6.19
N ILE A 69 -0.90 9.10 6.24
CA ILE A 69 -0.61 7.67 6.20
C ILE A 69 -1.24 6.96 7.41
N THR A 70 -1.00 7.48 8.61
CA THR A 70 -1.58 6.94 9.84
C THR A 70 -3.11 7.00 9.82
N SER A 71 -3.72 8.07 9.29
CA SER A 71 -5.18 8.16 9.16
C SER A 71 -5.75 7.07 8.24
N VAL A 72 -5.07 6.74 7.13
CA VAL A 72 -5.50 5.65 6.24
C VAL A 72 -5.39 4.29 6.95
N VAL A 73 -4.28 4.03 7.66
CA VAL A 73 -4.11 2.79 8.44
C VAL A 73 -5.22 2.66 9.49
N LEU A 74 -5.47 3.71 10.27
CA LEU A 74 -6.54 3.72 11.26
C LEU A 74 -7.91 3.49 10.61
N TYR A 75 -8.19 4.15 9.48
CA TYR A 75 -9.44 3.93 8.75
C TYR A 75 -9.62 2.46 8.34
N TYR A 76 -8.58 1.82 7.81
CA TYR A 76 -8.64 0.40 7.46
C TYR A 76 -8.85 -0.48 8.70
N THR A 77 -8.09 -0.26 9.77
CA THR A 77 -8.29 -0.97 11.04
C THR A 77 -9.73 -0.86 11.54
N PHE A 78 -10.30 0.34 11.62
CA PHE A 78 -11.68 0.50 12.10
C PHE A 78 -12.70 -0.08 11.12
N TYR A 79 -12.50 0.08 9.82
CA TYR A 79 -13.49 -0.34 8.85
C TYR A 79 -13.52 -1.87 8.66
N PHE A 80 -12.35 -2.48 8.46
CA PHE A 80 -12.23 -3.92 8.19
C PHE A 80 -12.31 -4.78 9.44
N GLU A 81 -11.77 -4.33 10.58
CA GLU A 81 -11.78 -5.14 11.81
C GLU A 81 -12.99 -4.90 12.70
N TYR A 82 -13.50 -3.66 12.73
CA TYR A 82 -14.58 -3.33 13.64
C TYR A 82 -15.94 -3.26 12.94
N TYR A 83 -16.04 -2.52 11.83
CA TYR A 83 -17.33 -2.26 11.18
C TYR A 83 -17.81 -3.45 10.33
N LEU A 84 -16.98 -4.00 9.45
CA LEU A 84 -17.35 -5.05 8.50
C LEU A 84 -17.83 -6.38 9.14
N PRO A 85 -17.17 -6.90 10.20
CA PRO A 85 -17.60 -8.15 10.84
C PRO A 85 -19.00 -8.06 11.47
N GLN A 86 -19.43 -6.86 11.84
CA GLN A 86 -20.77 -6.62 12.38
C GLN A 86 -21.86 -6.65 11.31
N HIS A 87 -21.51 -6.40 10.05
CA HIS A 87 -22.46 -6.27 8.95
C HIS A 87 -22.44 -7.48 8.01
N THR A 88 -21.35 -8.24 7.99
CA THR A 88 -21.15 -9.33 7.05
C THR A 88 -20.40 -10.49 7.70
N SER A 89 -21.00 -11.68 7.69
CA SER A 89 -20.41 -12.91 8.24
C SER A 89 -19.15 -13.40 7.50
N ARG A 90 -18.80 -12.74 6.39
CA ARG A 90 -17.60 -13.03 5.60
C ARG A 90 -16.32 -12.53 6.25
N TYR A 91 -16.39 -11.47 7.06
CA TYR A 91 -15.21 -10.86 7.67
C TYR A 91 -15.16 -11.24 9.14
N THR A 92 -13.97 -11.63 9.59
CA THR A 92 -13.68 -11.93 11.00
C THR A 92 -12.74 -10.86 11.50
N ALA A 93 -12.98 -10.34 12.69
CA ALA A 93 -12.03 -9.45 13.32
C ALA A 93 -10.75 -10.25 13.67
N ASP A 94 -9.64 -9.95 13.00
CA ASP A 94 -8.32 -10.51 13.26
C ASP A 94 -7.33 -9.39 13.63
N LEU A 95 -6.81 -9.45 14.86
CA LEU A 95 -5.80 -8.49 15.32
C LEU A 95 -4.50 -8.58 14.51
N TYR A 96 -4.23 -9.71 13.84
CA TYR A 96 -3.08 -9.82 12.93
C TYR A 96 -3.22 -8.92 11.70
N ASP A 97 -4.43 -8.63 11.24
CA ASP A 97 -4.68 -7.75 10.09
C ASP A 97 -4.35 -6.30 10.41
N ILE A 98 -4.57 -5.87 11.66
CA ILE A 98 -4.08 -4.58 12.16
C ILE A 98 -2.56 -4.46 12.00
N GLY A 99 -1.83 -5.53 12.36
CA GLY A 99 -0.38 -5.61 12.17
C GLY A 99 -0.01 -5.51 10.69
N CYS A 100 -0.72 -6.22 9.82
CA CYS A 100 -0.54 -6.16 8.38
C CYS A 100 -0.76 -4.75 7.82
N TYR A 101 -1.78 -4.04 8.29
CA TYR A 101 -2.07 -2.68 7.85
C TYR A 101 -0.99 -1.67 8.29
N ILE A 102 -0.51 -1.80 9.53
CA ILE A 102 0.60 -0.97 10.04
C ILE A 102 1.87 -1.22 9.20
N LEU A 103 2.19 -2.50 8.93
CA LEU A 103 3.34 -2.86 8.09
C LEU A 103 3.22 -2.29 6.68
N GLY A 104 2.04 -2.40 6.06
CA GLY A 104 1.76 -1.78 4.76
C GLY A 104 1.94 -0.26 4.78
N GLY A 105 1.54 0.39 5.88
CA GLY A 105 1.76 1.81 6.13
C GLY A 105 3.24 2.20 6.15
N ILE A 106 4.04 1.45 6.93
CA ILE A 106 5.49 1.65 7.05
C ILE A 106 6.17 1.40 5.71
N LEU A 107 5.83 0.31 5.01
CA LEU A 107 6.40 -0.02 3.70
C LEU A 107 6.19 1.12 2.70
N PHE A 108 4.99 1.68 2.63
CA PHE A 108 4.71 2.82 1.77
C PHE A 108 5.52 4.07 2.16
N TYR A 109 5.60 4.37 3.46
CA TYR A 109 6.37 5.51 3.95
C TYR A 109 7.85 5.42 3.58
N LEU A 110 8.47 4.25 3.79
CA LEU A 110 9.86 3.99 3.41
C LEU A 110 10.07 4.09 1.90
N LEU A 111 9.15 3.54 1.10
CA LEU A 111 9.20 3.66 -0.36
C LEU A 111 9.10 5.13 -0.81
N GLN A 112 8.22 5.92 -0.21
CA GLN A 112 8.08 7.34 -0.50
C GLN A 112 9.39 8.10 -0.22
N LEU A 113 10.03 7.84 0.93
CA LEU A 113 11.31 8.44 1.30
C LEU A 113 12.43 8.06 0.33
N TYR A 114 12.52 6.78 -0.04
CA TYR A 114 13.51 6.28 -0.99
C TYR A 114 13.38 6.97 -2.35
N VAL A 115 12.17 7.02 -2.91
CA VAL A 115 11.92 7.65 -4.22
C VAL A 115 12.19 9.16 -4.18
N TRP A 116 11.88 9.84 -3.07
CA TRP A 116 12.18 11.25 -2.93
C TRP A 116 13.68 11.54 -2.88
N SER A 117 14.42 10.77 -2.08
CA SER A 117 15.87 10.88 -1.97
C SER A 117 16.54 10.67 -3.34
N ALA A 118 16.10 9.65 -4.09
CA ALA A 118 16.60 9.37 -5.43
C ALA A 118 16.32 10.52 -6.42
N ASN A 119 15.14 11.15 -6.37
CA ASN A 119 14.83 12.28 -7.24
C ASN A 119 15.68 13.52 -6.91
N ASN A 120 15.91 13.79 -5.62
CA ASN A 120 16.71 14.96 -5.20
C ASN A 120 18.19 14.84 -5.57
N SER A 121 18.76 13.64 -5.49
CA SER A 121 20.16 13.41 -5.89
C SER A 121 20.37 13.58 -7.40
N LEU A 122 19.40 13.15 -8.22
CA LEU A 122 19.41 13.36 -9.67
C LEU A 122 19.33 14.85 -10.03
N GLN A 123 18.45 15.62 -9.38
CA GLN A 123 18.32 17.06 -9.62
C GLN A 123 19.63 17.81 -9.30
N LYS A 124 20.30 17.48 -8.18
CA LYS A 124 21.62 18.06 -7.85
C LYS A 124 22.69 17.75 -8.90
N LYS A 125 22.67 16.56 -9.50
CA LYS A 125 23.66 16.14 -10.51
C LYS A 125 23.45 16.83 -11.86
N VAL A 126 22.20 17.15 -12.22
CA VAL A 126 21.87 17.91 -13.44
C VAL A 126 22.19 19.41 -13.28
N SER A 127 21.97 20.00 -12.09
CA SER A 127 22.24 21.42 -11.85
C SER A 127 23.73 21.80 -11.82
N HIS A 128 24.63 20.82 -11.69
CA HIS A 128 26.09 21.03 -11.68
C HIS A 128 26.76 20.73 -13.03
N LYS A 129 25.98 20.56 -14.10
CA LYS A 129 26.45 20.32 -15.46
C LYS A 129 25.96 21.43 -16.38
#